data_AF-A0A6P4J6S4-F1
#
_entry.id   AF-A0A6P4J6S4-F1
#
_cell.length_a   1.000
_cell.length_b   1.000
_cell.length_c   1.000
_cell.angle_alpha   90.00
_cell.angle_beta   90.00
_cell.angle_gamma   90.00
#
_symmetry.space_group_name_H-M   'P 1'
#
loop_
_entity.id
_entity.type
_entity.pdbx_description
1 polymer ?
#
loop_
_entity_poly.entity_id
_entity_poly.type
_entity_poly.pdbx_seq_one_letter_code
_entity_poly.pdbx_strand_id
1 'polypeptide(L)'
;MAVQSSKLLLKQMPCSLEELAQLIQECRLIVPRTLNSYGRKRALLEYGDLHEAAKALEQLQGLSQQLDKPLNISAFGPRDKPAAGLSNKATQTAKGAAGEVAEKDNQEPEIDKQLGLIDTIYVDGARPDPANDPEDSLNEAEITAAASTVPAKGKKSRKSKQLAMQPYTYVIAVDFEATCWEKQAPPQWREAEIIEFPAVLVNLKTGKIEAEFHKYIMPIESPRLSSYCTELTGIQQKTVDTGVPLQTALMMFHEWLRKELRSRQLSLPKMSKSNILGNCAFVTWTDWDFGICLAKECTRKRMRKAAYFNQWIDVRAIYRSWYKYRPCNFSDALAHVGLAFEGRAHSGIDDAKNLGALMCKMVRDGALFSITKDLTPYQQLNPNCLM
;
A
#
# COMPACT_ATOMS: atom_id res chain seq x y z
N MET A 1 30.73 -1.38 9.26
CA MET A 1 31.51 -2.62 9.02
C MET A 1 32.26 -2.45 7.71
N ALA A 2 33.51 -2.91 7.61
CA ALA A 2 34.24 -2.82 6.34
C ALA A 2 33.59 -3.74 5.28
N VAL A 3 33.33 -3.19 4.09
CA VAL A 3 32.74 -3.94 2.98
C VAL A 3 33.86 -4.67 2.23
N GLN A 4 33.89 -6.00 2.35
CA GLN A 4 34.90 -6.87 1.71
C GLN A 4 34.59 -7.21 0.24
N SER A 5 33.59 -6.58 -0.39
CA SER A 5 33.21 -6.85 -1.77
C SER A 5 32.68 -5.61 -2.48
N SER A 6 33.08 -5.39 -3.74
CA SER A 6 32.51 -4.34 -4.59
C SER A 6 31.05 -4.61 -5.00
N LYS A 7 30.49 -5.76 -4.59
CA LYS A 7 29.12 -6.17 -4.91
C LYS A 7 28.22 -6.10 -3.68
N LEU A 8 27.05 -5.48 -3.83
CA LEU A 8 25.97 -5.47 -2.85
C LEU A 8 24.79 -6.29 -3.37
N LEU A 9 24.18 -7.10 -2.50
CA LEU A 9 22.95 -7.84 -2.77
C LEU A 9 21.80 -7.17 -2.02
N LEU A 10 20.85 -6.60 -2.78
CA LEU A 10 19.52 -6.21 -2.30
C LEU A 10 18.61 -7.45 -2.30
N LYS A 11 17.98 -7.71 -1.15
CA LYS A 11 17.00 -8.79 -0.94
C LYS A 11 15.61 -8.19 -0.77
N GLN A 12 14.58 -8.99 -1.07
CA GLN A 12 13.18 -8.60 -0.91
C GLN A 12 12.88 -7.27 -1.64
N MET A 13 13.37 -7.14 -2.87
CA MET A 13 13.29 -5.92 -3.68
C MET A 13 11.85 -5.39 -3.69
N PRO A 14 11.60 -4.13 -3.24
CA PRO A 14 10.26 -3.61 -3.03
C PRO A 14 9.57 -3.13 -4.32
N CYS A 15 10.30 -3.13 -5.43
CA CYS A 15 9.96 -2.58 -6.74
C CYS A 15 10.57 -3.48 -7.85
N SER A 16 10.41 -3.13 -9.14
CA SER A 16 11.13 -3.78 -10.25
C SER A 16 12.61 -3.36 -10.32
N LEU A 17 13.38 -3.98 -11.23
CA LEU A 17 14.79 -3.62 -11.44
C LEU A 17 14.93 -2.24 -12.09
N GLU A 18 14.04 -1.91 -13.03
CA GLU A 18 13.94 -0.61 -13.68
C GLU A 18 13.53 0.48 -12.69
N GLU A 19 12.59 0.17 -11.80
CA GLU A 19 12.14 1.09 -10.73
C GLU A 19 13.26 1.39 -9.72
N LEU A 20 14.08 0.38 -9.39
CA LEU A 20 15.26 0.55 -8.56
C LEU A 20 16.33 1.40 -9.26
N ALA A 21 16.54 1.22 -10.56
CA ALA A 21 17.45 2.04 -11.36
C ALA A 21 17.02 3.52 -11.36
N GLN A 22 15.71 3.78 -11.53
CA GLN A 22 15.14 5.12 -11.48
C GLN A 22 15.32 5.76 -10.10
N LEU A 23 15.03 5.03 -9.00
CA LEU A 23 15.21 5.52 -7.62
C LEU A 23 16.67 5.95 -7.35
N ILE A 24 17.65 5.15 -7.80
CA ILE A 24 19.09 5.46 -7.64
C ILE A 24 19.45 6.80 -8.29
N GLN A 25 18.87 7.10 -9.46
CA GLN A 25 19.09 8.37 -10.17
C GLN A 25 18.37 9.54 -9.49
N GLU A 26 17.08 9.38 -9.15
CA GLU A 26 16.24 10.43 -8.55
C GLU A 26 16.75 10.86 -7.18
N CYS A 27 17.14 9.90 -6.33
CA CYS A 27 17.75 10.17 -5.02
C CYS A 27 19.23 10.58 -5.09
N ARG A 28 19.82 10.73 -6.28
CA ARG A 28 21.23 11.10 -6.53
C ARG A 28 22.24 10.23 -5.77
N LEU A 29 21.97 8.93 -5.72
CA LEU A 29 22.85 7.95 -5.08
C LEU A 29 24.05 7.63 -5.97
N ILE A 30 25.06 6.97 -5.40
CA ILE A 30 26.13 6.36 -6.18
C ILE A 30 25.51 5.28 -7.11
N VAL A 31 25.67 5.51 -8.42
CA VAL A 31 25.14 4.65 -9.49
C VAL A 31 26.04 3.43 -9.64
N PRO A 32 25.53 2.19 -9.54
CA PRO A 32 26.36 0.99 -9.76
C PRO A 32 26.77 0.86 -11.23
N ARG A 33 27.95 0.29 -11.49
CA ARG A 33 28.41 -0.09 -12.82
C ARG A 33 27.51 -1.13 -13.48
N THR A 34 27.01 -2.09 -12.70
CA THR A 34 25.98 -3.03 -13.16
C THR A 34 24.88 -3.19 -12.11
N LEU A 35 23.64 -3.25 -12.59
CA LEU A 35 22.44 -3.50 -11.79
C LEU A 35 21.68 -4.65 -12.45
N ASN A 36 21.76 -5.84 -11.85
CA ASN A 36 21.24 -7.08 -12.43
C ASN A 36 20.24 -7.75 -11.48
N SER A 37 19.27 -8.49 -12.03
CA SER A 37 18.42 -9.36 -11.22
C SER A 37 19.23 -10.56 -10.66
N TYR A 38 18.89 -11.02 -9.46
CA TYR A 38 19.62 -12.11 -8.78
C TYR A 38 18.66 -13.16 -8.19
N GLY A 39 17.84 -13.76 -9.07
CA GLY A 39 16.74 -14.63 -8.68
C GLY A 39 15.51 -13.85 -8.17
N ARG A 40 14.55 -14.56 -7.55
CA ARG A 40 13.23 -13.99 -7.22
C ARG A 40 13.33 -12.86 -6.19
N LYS A 41 12.88 -11.64 -6.57
CA LYS A 41 12.86 -10.40 -5.76
C LYS A 41 14.22 -10.04 -5.13
N ARG A 42 15.28 -10.08 -5.93
CA ARG A 42 16.65 -9.73 -5.51
C ARG A 42 17.37 -9.01 -6.65
N ALA A 43 18.25 -8.08 -6.31
CA ALA A 43 19.13 -7.40 -7.26
C ALA A 43 20.58 -7.41 -6.77
N LEU A 44 21.51 -7.58 -7.71
CA LEU A 44 22.94 -7.49 -7.50
C LEU A 44 23.43 -6.16 -8.08
N LEU A 45 24.07 -5.36 -7.24
CA LEU A 45 24.64 -4.05 -7.57
C LEU A 45 26.17 -4.20 -7.52
N GLU A 46 26.85 -3.86 -8.60
CA GLU A 46 28.30 -3.92 -8.71
C GLU A 46 28.89 -2.51 -8.87
N TYR A 47 29.79 -2.14 -7.97
CA TYR A 47 30.48 -0.85 -7.95
C TYR A 47 31.93 -1.02 -8.42
N GLY A 48 32.62 0.09 -8.66
CA GLY A 48 33.96 0.09 -9.20
C GLY A 48 35.05 -0.39 -8.25
N ASP A 49 34.87 -0.14 -6.95
CA ASP A 49 35.78 -0.58 -5.90
C ASP A 49 35.06 -0.79 -4.54
N LEU A 50 35.81 -1.18 -3.52
CA LEU A 50 35.31 -1.44 -2.16
C LEU A 50 34.84 -0.17 -1.43
N HIS A 51 35.45 0.98 -1.73
CA HIS A 51 35.16 2.26 -1.08
C HIS A 51 33.89 2.88 -1.65
N GLU A 52 33.70 2.79 -2.96
CA GLU A 52 32.45 3.13 -3.65
C GLU A 52 31.29 2.24 -3.16
N ALA A 53 31.49 0.92 -3.09
CA ALA A 53 30.49 0.00 -2.54
C ALA A 53 30.15 0.28 -1.06
N ALA A 54 31.14 0.65 -0.23
CA ALA A 54 30.91 1.03 1.16
C ALA A 54 30.07 2.30 1.30
N LYS A 55 30.39 3.35 0.53
CA LYS A 55 29.61 4.60 0.50
C LYS A 55 28.21 4.39 -0.06
N ALA A 56 28.06 3.59 -1.11
CA ALA A 56 26.75 3.26 -1.68
C ALA A 56 25.88 2.50 -0.68
N LEU A 57 26.48 1.55 0.08
CA LEU A 57 25.79 0.84 1.15
C LEU A 57 25.28 1.80 2.24
N GLU A 58 26.10 2.77 2.67
CA GLU A 58 25.73 3.77 3.66
C GLU A 58 24.57 4.68 3.16
N GLN A 59 24.65 5.16 1.92
CA GLN A 59 23.57 5.97 1.31
C GLN A 59 22.26 5.18 1.19
N LEU A 60 22.31 3.93 0.71
CA LEU A 60 21.14 3.07 0.58
C LEU A 60 20.57 2.65 1.95
N GLN A 61 21.40 2.55 2.98
CA GLN A 61 20.94 2.37 4.37
C GLN A 61 20.31 3.65 4.93
N GLY A 62 20.84 4.83 4.61
CA GLY A 62 20.23 6.13 4.96
C GLY A 62 18.81 6.29 4.38
N LEU A 63 18.60 5.89 3.12
CA LEU A 63 17.26 5.86 2.52
C LEU A 63 16.26 4.98 3.28
N SER A 64 16.71 3.98 4.02
CA SER A 64 15.81 3.12 4.83
C SER A 64 15.16 3.87 6.01
N GLN A 65 15.61 5.09 6.33
CA GLN A 65 14.96 6.00 7.28
C GLN A 65 13.89 6.90 6.63
N GLN A 66 13.85 6.97 5.29
CA GLN A 66 12.96 7.85 4.52
C GLN A 66 11.87 7.08 3.76
N LEU A 67 11.94 5.75 3.73
CA LEU A 67 11.02 4.85 3.05
C LEU A 67 10.14 4.10 4.06
N ASP A 68 8.88 3.87 3.70
CA ASP A 68 7.90 3.13 4.54
C ASP A 68 8.34 1.68 4.88
N LYS A 69 9.36 1.16 4.18
CA LYS A 69 9.97 -0.17 4.42
C LYS A 69 11.50 -0.08 4.22
N PRO A 70 12.32 -0.68 5.12
CA PRO A 70 13.77 -0.64 5.01
C PRO A 70 14.29 -1.52 3.87
N LEU A 71 15.40 -1.10 3.25
CA LEU A 71 16.07 -1.84 2.18
C LEU A 71 17.00 -2.92 2.77
N ASN A 72 16.72 -4.19 2.46
CA ASN A 72 17.49 -5.33 2.96
C ASN A 72 18.75 -5.57 2.11
N ILE A 73 19.79 -4.76 2.34
CA ILE A 73 21.03 -4.76 1.56
C ILE A 73 22.19 -5.33 2.39
N SER A 74 23.00 -6.17 1.76
CA SER A 74 24.19 -6.77 2.36
C SER A 74 25.31 -6.94 1.34
N ALA A 75 26.58 -6.85 1.76
CA ALA A 75 27.71 -7.19 0.91
C ALA A 75 27.57 -8.63 0.35
N PHE A 76 27.97 -8.82 -0.91
CA PHE A 76 27.83 -10.07 -1.64
C PHE A 76 29.19 -10.62 -2.07
N GLY A 77 29.58 -11.75 -1.50
CA GLY A 77 30.87 -12.39 -1.77
C GLY A 77 31.16 -13.52 -0.79
N PRO A 78 32.36 -14.13 -0.87
CA PRO A 78 32.84 -15.06 0.14
C PRO A 78 32.82 -14.39 1.51
N ARG A 79 32.27 -15.07 2.51
CA ARG A 79 32.46 -14.68 3.92
C ARG A 79 33.75 -15.31 4.40
N ASP A 80 34.62 -14.53 5.01
CA ASP A 80 35.70 -15.08 5.83
C ASP A 80 35.08 -15.98 6.91
N LYS A 81 35.54 -17.23 6.96
CA LYS A 81 35.19 -18.12 8.06
C LYS A 81 35.89 -17.59 9.33
N PRO A 82 35.16 -17.34 10.44
CA PRO A 82 35.85 -17.16 11.72
C PRO A 82 36.65 -18.43 12.05
N ALA A 83 37.77 -18.26 12.75
CA ALA A 83 38.70 -19.33 13.08
C ALA A 83 37.99 -20.51 13.77
N ALA A 84 38.47 -21.73 13.51
CA ALA A 84 37.76 -22.96 13.82
C ALA A 84 37.51 -23.17 15.33
N GLY A 85 36.23 -23.17 15.72
CA GLY A 85 35.76 -23.65 17.02
C GLY A 85 34.98 -24.97 16.86
N LEU A 86 35.67 -26.09 17.08
CA LEU A 86 35.19 -27.47 17.33
C LEU A 86 33.71 -27.78 17.01
N SER A 87 33.46 -28.34 15.82
CA SER A 87 32.21 -29.07 15.53
C SER A 87 32.40 -30.58 15.74
N ASN A 88 31.85 -31.14 16.82
CA ASN A 88 31.80 -32.59 17.01
C ASN A 88 30.76 -33.21 16.07
N LYS A 89 31.23 -33.82 14.97
CA LYS A 89 30.49 -34.85 14.21
C LYS A 89 31.23 -36.17 14.34
N ALA A 90 30.65 -37.11 15.08
CA ALA A 90 31.06 -38.51 15.07
C ALA A 90 29.92 -39.34 14.49
N THR A 91 30.08 -39.79 13.24
CA THR A 91 29.27 -40.86 12.68
C THR A 91 29.95 -42.18 13.02
N GLN A 92 29.26 -43.09 13.72
CA GLN A 92 29.68 -44.49 13.79
C GLN A 92 28.51 -45.42 13.46
N THR A 93 28.76 -46.28 12.48
CA THR A 93 27.90 -47.40 12.09
C THR A 93 28.32 -48.66 12.85
N ALA A 94 27.36 -49.43 13.36
CA ALA A 94 27.55 -50.81 13.78
C ALA A 94 26.34 -51.66 13.37
N LYS A 95 26.56 -52.94 13.01
CA LYS A 95 25.52 -53.89 12.58
C LYS A 95 25.22 -54.94 13.66
N GLY A 96 23.94 -55.20 13.88
CA GLY A 96 23.35 -56.55 14.05
C GLY A 96 23.35 -57.22 15.43
N ALA A 97 22.16 -57.55 15.95
CA ALA A 97 21.64 -58.93 16.01
C ALA A 97 20.26 -59.03 16.72
N ALA A 98 19.43 -59.95 16.21
CA ALA A 98 18.14 -60.53 16.66
C ALA A 98 17.50 -60.22 18.04
N GLY A 99 16.15 -60.16 18.06
CA GLY A 99 15.28 -60.24 19.25
C GLY A 99 13.78 -60.14 18.90
N GLU A 100 12.98 -61.14 19.29
CA GLU A 100 11.65 -61.51 18.77
C GLU A 100 10.42 -60.60 19.10
N VAL A 101 9.49 -60.55 18.13
CA VAL A 101 8.00 -60.68 18.21
C VAL A 101 7.22 -60.02 19.37
N ALA A 102 6.31 -59.08 19.01
CA ALA A 102 4.90 -59.09 19.44
C ALA A 102 4.03 -58.14 18.56
N GLU A 103 2.83 -58.58 18.20
CA GLU A 103 1.86 -57.82 17.38
C GLU A 103 1.12 -56.73 18.16
N LYS A 104 0.78 -55.62 17.47
CA LYS A 104 -0.61 -55.16 17.37
C LYS A 104 -0.75 -54.09 16.29
N ASP A 105 -1.54 -54.41 15.27
CA ASP A 105 -1.84 -53.54 14.13
C ASP A 105 -3.28 -53.02 14.23
N ASN A 106 -3.48 -51.73 13.98
CA ASN A 106 -4.70 -51.06 13.52
C ASN A 106 -4.62 -49.55 13.75
N GLN A 107 -4.23 -48.79 12.74
CA GLN A 107 -4.94 -47.56 12.35
C GLN A 107 -4.65 -47.21 10.89
N GLU A 108 -5.72 -46.95 10.14
CA GLU A 108 -5.69 -46.65 8.70
C GLU A 108 -4.96 -45.32 8.38
N PRO A 109 -4.45 -45.16 7.13
CA PRO A 109 -3.46 -44.13 6.83
C PRO A 109 -4.06 -42.72 6.71
N GLU A 110 -3.41 -41.76 7.36
CA GLU A 110 -3.63 -40.34 7.10
C GLU A 110 -3.08 -39.99 5.71
N ILE A 111 -3.98 -39.58 4.79
CA ILE A 111 -3.61 -39.27 3.41
C ILE A 111 -2.89 -37.92 3.37
N ASP A 112 -1.57 -37.96 3.14
CA ASP A 112 -0.75 -36.75 2.88
C ASP A 112 -1.16 -36.10 1.56
N LYS A 113 -2.21 -35.27 1.62
CA LYS A 113 -2.69 -34.45 0.51
C LYS A 113 -1.83 -33.19 0.39
N GLN A 114 -0.74 -33.36 -0.33
CA GLN A 114 -0.07 -32.33 -1.11
C GLN A 114 -1.09 -31.34 -1.73
N LEU A 115 -1.18 -30.14 -1.17
CA LEU A 115 -1.87 -28.99 -1.78
C LEU A 115 -0.91 -27.81 -1.82
N GLY A 116 -0.53 -27.43 -3.04
CA GLY A 116 0.58 -26.51 -3.28
C GLY A 116 0.28 -25.06 -2.90
N LEU A 117 1.35 -24.30 -2.68
CA LEU A 117 1.29 -22.84 -2.73
C LEU A 117 0.75 -22.43 -4.10
N ILE A 118 -0.42 -21.78 -4.12
CA ILE A 118 -0.86 -21.03 -5.28
C ILE A 118 -0.02 -19.76 -5.35
N ASP A 119 0.97 -19.78 -6.22
CA ASP A 119 1.60 -18.56 -6.73
C ASP A 119 0.52 -17.75 -7.48
N THR A 120 -0.03 -16.71 -6.86
CA THR A 120 -0.88 -15.75 -7.58
C THR A 120 0.02 -14.86 -8.44
N ILE A 121 0.30 -15.36 -9.64
CA ILE A 121 0.99 -14.65 -10.71
C ILE A 121 0.11 -13.48 -11.16
N TYR A 122 0.69 -12.29 -11.31
CA TYR A 122 0.05 -11.19 -12.03
C TYR A 122 -0.13 -11.62 -13.49
N VAL A 123 -1.37 -11.74 -13.95
CA VAL A 123 -1.68 -11.84 -15.37
C VAL A 123 -1.95 -10.41 -15.86
N ASP A 124 -1.15 -9.92 -16.80
CA ASP A 124 -1.47 -8.68 -17.50
C ASP A 124 -2.79 -8.85 -18.24
N GLY A 125 -3.81 -8.07 -17.82
CA GLY A 125 -5.07 -7.99 -18.52
C GLY A 125 -4.84 -7.47 -19.95
N ALA A 126 -5.37 -8.20 -20.93
CA ALA A 126 -5.13 -7.94 -22.34
C ALA A 126 -5.43 -6.47 -22.72
N ARG A 127 -4.52 -5.88 -23.50
CA ARG A 127 -4.77 -4.62 -24.19
C ARG A 127 -5.88 -4.84 -25.22
N PRO A 128 -6.87 -3.94 -25.36
CA PRO A 128 -7.67 -3.86 -26.56
C PRO A 128 -6.75 -3.57 -27.76
N ASP A 129 -7.00 -4.26 -28.86
CA ASP A 129 -6.31 -4.05 -30.14
C ASP A 129 -6.67 -2.66 -30.71
N PRO A 130 -5.70 -1.83 -31.12
CA PRO A 130 -5.98 -0.55 -31.78
C PRO A 130 -6.66 -0.66 -33.15
N ALA A 131 -6.74 -1.86 -33.74
CA ALA A 131 -7.20 -2.07 -35.12
C ALA A 131 -8.74 -2.12 -35.30
N ASN A 132 -9.54 -1.59 -34.37
CA ASN A 132 -11.00 -1.69 -34.46
C ASN A 132 -11.74 -0.46 -33.88
N ASP A 133 -11.57 0.69 -34.55
CA ASP A 133 -12.50 1.82 -34.51
C ASP A 133 -12.75 2.23 -35.99
N PRO A 134 -14.01 2.33 -36.46
CA PRO A 134 -14.30 2.49 -37.88
C PRO A 134 -13.98 3.89 -38.40
N GLU A 135 -13.72 3.96 -39.71
CA GLU A 135 -13.40 5.19 -40.44
C GLU A 135 -14.48 6.26 -40.27
N ASP A 136 -14.07 7.49 -39.94
CA ASP A 136 -14.82 8.69 -40.27
C ASP A 136 -13.94 9.59 -41.14
N SER A 137 -14.36 9.76 -42.39
CA SER A 137 -13.56 10.37 -43.45
C SER A 137 -13.72 11.90 -43.47
N LEU A 138 -12.61 12.63 -43.46
CA LEU A 138 -12.60 14.08 -43.66
C LEU A 138 -11.96 14.41 -45.00
N ASN A 139 -12.82 14.72 -45.98
CA ASN A 139 -12.42 15.34 -47.24
C ASN A 139 -11.83 16.72 -46.97
N GLU A 140 -10.59 16.98 -47.40
CA GLU A 140 -10.14 18.35 -47.62
C GLU A 140 -10.69 18.85 -48.97
N ALA A 141 -11.49 19.91 -48.90
CA ALA A 141 -11.87 20.71 -50.06
C ALA A 141 -11.56 22.18 -49.76
N GLU A 142 -10.56 22.69 -50.46
CA GLU A 142 -10.01 24.04 -50.36
C GLU A 142 -10.96 25.08 -50.99
N ILE A 143 -11.47 26.05 -50.22
CA ILE A 143 -12.00 27.31 -50.76
C ILE A 143 -11.57 28.51 -49.88
N THR A 144 -11.08 29.54 -50.55
CA THR A 144 -10.62 30.84 -50.04
C THR A 144 -11.76 31.78 -49.65
N ALA A 145 -11.57 32.62 -48.62
CA ALA A 145 -12.32 33.87 -48.45
C ALA A 145 -11.62 34.86 -47.50
N ALA A 146 -11.84 36.15 -47.74
CA ALA A 146 -11.20 37.27 -47.04
C ALA A 146 -12.01 37.80 -45.82
N ALA A 147 -11.42 38.79 -45.15
CA ALA A 147 -11.85 39.44 -43.91
C ALA A 147 -13.33 39.87 -43.79
N SER A 148 -13.89 39.73 -42.57
CA SER A 148 -14.62 40.80 -41.85
C SER A 148 -14.98 40.44 -40.39
N THR A 149 -15.23 41.47 -39.56
CA THR A 149 -15.65 41.47 -38.14
C THR A 149 -17.08 40.95 -37.91
N VAL A 150 -17.62 40.59 -36.72
CA VAL A 150 -17.33 40.69 -35.25
C VAL A 150 -18.13 39.55 -34.53
N PRO A 151 -18.20 39.35 -33.18
CA PRO A 151 -17.45 39.88 -32.04
C PRO A 151 -16.86 38.81 -31.07
N ALA A 152 -16.04 39.24 -30.11
CA ALA A 152 -15.42 38.36 -29.11
C ALA A 152 -16.41 37.84 -28.03
N LYS A 153 -16.80 36.56 -28.12
CA LYS A 153 -17.34 35.83 -26.95
C LYS A 153 -16.19 35.49 -25.99
N GLY A 154 -16.26 36.00 -24.76
CA GLY A 154 -15.21 35.83 -23.76
C GLY A 154 -14.83 34.36 -23.53
N LYS A 155 -13.52 34.08 -23.54
CA LYS A 155 -12.95 32.75 -23.25
C LYS A 155 -13.30 32.33 -21.82
N LYS A 156 -14.42 31.61 -21.62
CA LYS A 156 -14.68 30.88 -20.38
C LYS A 156 -13.51 29.91 -20.17
N SER A 157 -12.73 30.15 -19.12
CA SER A 157 -11.46 29.48 -18.85
C SER A 157 -11.57 27.96 -18.92
N ARG A 158 -10.61 27.31 -19.59
CA ARG A 158 -10.55 25.83 -19.74
C ARG A 158 -10.58 25.10 -18.38
N LYS A 159 -10.13 25.76 -17.30
CA LYS A 159 -10.22 25.26 -15.92
C LYS A 159 -11.65 24.93 -15.47
N SER A 160 -12.67 25.65 -15.97
CA SER A 160 -14.07 25.45 -15.56
C SER A 160 -14.69 24.16 -16.09
N LYS A 161 -14.12 23.51 -17.12
CA LYS A 161 -14.68 22.27 -17.70
C LYS A 161 -14.15 20.99 -17.04
N GLN A 162 -12.94 20.99 -16.48
CA GLN A 162 -12.35 19.77 -15.90
C GLN A 162 -12.98 19.35 -14.56
N LEU A 163 -13.42 20.31 -13.73
CA LEU A 163 -14.16 20.05 -12.48
C LEU A 163 -15.50 19.31 -12.68
N ALA A 164 -16.02 19.25 -13.91
CA ALA A 164 -17.24 18.52 -14.25
C ALA A 164 -17.02 17.02 -14.52
N MET A 165 -15.77 16.53 -14.52
CA MET A 165 -15.42 15.14 -14.87
C MET A 165 -15.05 14.25 -13.67
N GLN A 166 -14.91 14.80 -12.47
CA GLN A 166 -14.54 14.02 -11.29
C GLN A 166 -15.76 13.22 -10.78
N PRO A 167 -15.77 11.87 -10.85
CA PRO A 167 -16.94 11.05 -10.48
C PRO A 167 -17.30 11.14 -8.99
N TYR A 168 -16.32 11.35 -8.12
CA TYR A 168 -16.54 11.43 -6.68
C TYR A 168 -16.68 12.89 -6.22
N THR A 169 -17.81 13.22 -5.61
CA THR A 169 -18.01 14.54 -4.97
C THR A 169 -17.49 14.55 -3.54
N TYR A 170 -17.36 13.38 -2.91
CA TYR A 170 -16.80 13.17 -1.58
C TYR A 170 -15.80 12.01 -1.56
N VAL A 171 -14.89 12.04 -0.59
CA VAL A 171 -14.05 10.90 -0.23
C VAL A 171 -14.06 10.70 1.27
N ILE A 172 -13.85 9.46 1.71
CA ILE A 172 -13.59 9.12 3.11
C ILE A 172 -12.15 8.65 3.20
N ALA A 173 -11.28 9.52 3.71
CA ALA A 173 -9.87 9.20 3.94
C ALA A 173 -9.72 8.43 5.25
N VAL A 174 -8.95 7.34 5.21
CA VAL A 174 -8.65 6.44 6.33
C VAL A 174 -7.16 6.14 6.32
N ASP A 175 -6.55 6.15 7.50
CA ASP A 175 -5.16 5.75 7.72
C ASP A 175 -5.09 5.06 9.10
N PHE A 176 -4.82 3.75 9.16
CA PHE A 176 -4.78 3.02 10.42
C PHE A 176 -3.40 3.09 11.06
N GLU A 177 -3.31 3.44 12.34
CA GLU A 177 -2.11 3.10 13.11
C GLU A 177 -2.22 1.68 13.67
N ALA A 178 -1.11 0.96 13.69
CA ALA A 178 -1.03 -0.41 14.18
C ALA A 178 0.20 -0.67 15.06
N THR A 179 0.13 -1.69 15.92
CA THR A 179 1.27 -2.14 16.74
C THR A 179 2.48 -2.46 15.87
N CYS A 180 3.63 -1.85 16.17
CA CYS A 180 4.89 -2.06 15.44
C CYS A 180 6.09 -2.19 16.38
N TRP A 181 7.26 -2.57 15.83
CA TRP A 181 8.48 -2.88 16.59
C TRP A 181 9.74 -2.49 15.80
N GLU A 182 10.78 -1.99 16.49
CA GLU A 182 12.06 -1.69 15.85
C GLU A 182 12.85 -2.97 15.53
N LYS A 183 13.56 -2.98 14.39
CA LYS A 183 14.70 -3.87 14.06
C LYS A 183 14.63 -5.33 14.54
N GLN A 184 13.55 -6.00 14.16
CA GLN A 184 13.55 -7.42 13.82
C GLN A 184 12.30 -7.70 13.00
N ALA A 185 12.31 -8.73 12.15
CA ALA A 185 11.04 -9.32 11.76
C ALA A 185 10.39 -9.80 13.07
N PRO A 186 9.19 -9.31 13.45
CA PRO A 186 8.52 -9.83 14.64
C PRO A 186 8.45 -11.36 14.48
N PRO A 187 8.74 -12.14 15.55
CA PRO A 187 8.79 -13.59 15.43
C PRO A 187 7.45 -14.07 14.86
N GLN A 188 7.48 -15.04 13.95
CA GLN A 188 6.45 -15.25 12.90
C GLN A 188 4.98 -15.34 13.37
N TRP A 189 4.74 -15.56 14.66
CA TRP A 189 3.44 -15.53 15.34
C TRP A 189 2.88 -14.13 15.66
N ARG A 190 3.71 -13.09 15.65
CA ARG A 190 3.36 -11.72 16.05
C ARG A 190 3.04 -10.87 14.81
N GLU A 191 1.75 -10.74 14.54
CA GLU A 191 1.24 -9.80 13.53
C GLU A 191 0.84 -8.46 14.16
N ALA A 192 0.61 -7.46 13.32
CA ALA A 192 0.13 -6.15 13.77
C ALA A 192 -1.38 -6.19 14.09
N GLU A 193 -1.77 -5.41 15.10
CA GLU A 193 -3.16 -5.10 15.44
C GLU A 193 -3.38 -3.59 15.28
N ILE A 194 -4.53 -3.18 14.75
CA ILE A 194 -4.95 -1.78 14.67
C ILE A 194 -5.05 -1.21 16.09
N ILE A 195 -4.48 -0.02 16.30
CA ILE A 195 -4.50 0.75 17.56
C ILE A 195 -5.12 2.15 17.41
N GLU A 196 -5.23 2.66 16.17
CA GLU A 196 -6.01 3.86 15.84
C GLU A 196 -6.88 3.58 14.61
N PHE A 197 -8.16 3.94 14.69
CA PHE A 197 -9.11 3.92 13.58
C PHE A 197 -9.72 5.33 13.41
N PRO A 198 -9.13 6.14 12.52
CA PRO A 198 -9.70 7.40 12.06
C PRO A 198 -10.41 7.25 10.71
N ALA A 199 -11.34 8.16 10.45
CA ALA A 199 -11.84 8.42 9.10
C ALA A 199 -12.31 9.86 8.98
N VAL A 200 -12.00 10.55 7.88
CA VAL A 200 -12.47 11.90 7.62
C VAL A 200 -13.24 11.97 6.29
N LEU A 201 -14.48 12.48 6.34
CA LEU A 201 -15.31 12.69 5.18
C LEU A 201 -15.02 14.08 4.59
N VAL A 202 -14.51 14.12 3.37
CA VAL A 202 -14.04 15.34 2.71
C VAL A 202 -14.86 15.62 1.46
N ASN A 203 -15.39 16.84 1.38
CA ASN A 203 -16.07 17.36 0.20
C ASN A 203 -15.04 17.86 -0.82
N LEU A 204 -14.88 17.14 -1.93
CA LEU A 204 -13.86 17.45 -2.94
C LEU A 204 -14.12 18.77 -3.70
N LYS A 205 -15.35 19.29 -3.68
CA LYS A 205 -15.69 20.59 -4.31
C LYS A 205 -15.31 21.78 -3.43
N THR A 206 -15.57 21.69 -2.13
CA THR A 206 -15.31 22.80 -1.18
C THR A 206 -13.93 22.71 -0.55
N GLY A 207 -13.33 21.51 -0.50
CA GLY A 207 -12.10 21.24 0.23
C GLY A 207 -12.27 21.13 1.74
N LYS A 208 -13.52 20.99 2.24
CA LYS A 208 -13.82 20.91 3.68
C LYS A 208 -13.95 19.47 4.15
N ILE A 209 -13.40 19.19 5.33
CA ILE A 209 -13.80 18.05 6.15
C ILE A 209 -15.19 18.37 6.72
N GLU A 210 -16.15 17.47 6.52
CA GLU A 210 -17.56 17.67 6.92
C GLU A 210 -18.03 16.71 8.02
N ALA A 211 -17.27 15.64 8.28
CA ALA A 211 -17.44 14.74 9.41
C ALA A 211 -16.13 14.00 9.70
N GLU A 212 -15.92 13.65 10.97
CA GLU A 212 -14.79 12.83 11.43
C GLU A 212 -15.33 11.64 12.26
N PHE A 213 -14.65 10.50 12.15
CA PHE A 213 -14.75 9.37 13.06
C PHE A 213 -13.35 9.11 13.62
N HIS A 214 -13.26 8.85 14.92
CA HIS A 214 -11.98 8.56 15.57
C HIS A 214 -12.17 7.65 16.77
N LYS A 215 -11.42 6.54 16.80
CA LYS A 215 -11.33 5.61 17.93
C LYS A 215 -9.91 5.09 18.08
N TYR A 216 -9.40 5.09 19.31
CA TYR A 216 -8.29 4.24 19.69
C TYR A 216 -8.82 2.83 19.98
N ILE A 217 -8.03 1.84 19.58
CA ILE A 217 -8.37 0.42 19.64
C ILE A 217 -7.49 -0.25 20.70
N MET A 218 -8.09 -1.15 21.49
CA MET A 218 -7.35 -1.96 22.45
C MET A 218 -6.83 -3.24 21.76
N PRO A 219 -5.50 -3.41 21.59
CA PRO A 219 -4.91 -4.65 21.10
C PRO A 219 -5.04 -5.75 22.16
N ILE A 220 -5.29 -6.98 21.71
CA ILE A 220 -5.61 -8.14 22.55
C ILE A 220 -4.47 -9.18 22.51
N GLU A 221 -3.76 -9.27 21.39
CA GLU A 221 -2.77 -10.32 21.13
C GLU A 221 -1.34 -9.83 21.43
N SER A 222 -1.10 -8.53 21.26
CA SER A 222 0.05 -7.77 21.75
C SER A 222 -0.41 -6.52 22.52
N PRO A 223 -1.02 -6.66 23.72
CA PRO A 223 -1.61 -5.52 24.45
C PRO A 223 -0.62 -4.41 24.83
N ARG A 224 0.68 -4.75 24.94
CA ARG A 224 1.75 -3.79 25.28
C ARG A 224 2.39 -3.24 24.01
N LEU A 225 2.26 -1.93 23.81
CA LEU A 225 2.97 -1.19 22.76
C LEU A 225 4.48 -1.28 23.00
N SER A 226 5.25 -1.30 21.91
CA SER A 226 6.70 -1.12 22.00
C SER A 226 7.04 0.37 22.18
N SER A 227 8.24 0.66 22.69
CA SER A 227 8.77 2.04 22.75
C SER A 227 8.77 2.67 21.35
N TYR A 228 9.28 1.95 20.35
CA TYR A 228 9.24 2.34 18.94
C TYR A 228 7.83 2.67 18.43
N CYS A 229 6.83 1.88 18.79
CA CYS A 229 5.44 2.15 18.39
C CYS A 229 4.90 3.43 19.05
N THR A 230 5.20 3.65 20.33
CA THR A 230 4.79 4.85 21.08
C THR A 230 5.55 6.10 20.59
N GLU A 231 6.82 5.97 20.23
CA GLU A 231 7.65 7.04 19.67
C GLU A 231 7.23 7.39 18.23
N LEU A 232 6.98 6.38 17.39
CA LEU A 232 6.54 6.56 16.01
C LEU A 232 5.15 7.19 15.98
N THR A 233 4.16 6.58 16.64
CA THR A 233 2.74 6.98 16.53
C THR A 233 2.31 8.06 17.53
N GLY A 234 3.09 8.27 18.60
CA GLY A 234 2.71 9.13 19.72
C GLY A 234 1.66 8.51 20.66
N ILE A 235 1.04 7.39 20.27
CA ILE A 235 -0.03 6.72 21.02
C ILE A 235 0.57 6.10 22.29
N GLN A 236 0.09 6.59 23.42
CA GLN A 236 0.53 6.14 24.75
C GLN A 236 -0.18 4.85 25.15
N GLN A 237 0.49 3.99 25.93
CA GLN A 237 -0.10 2.74 26.45
C GLN A 237 -1.47 2.96 27.12
N LYS A 238 -1.57 3.98 27.99
CA LYS A 238 -2.82 4.38 28.65
C LYS A 238 -3.99 4.65 27.69
N THR A 239 -3.69 5.09 26.47
CA THR A 239 -4.70 5.41 25.44
C THR A 239 -5.31 4.13 24.89
N VAL A 240 -4.48 3.15 24.52
CA VAL A 240 -4.95 1.84 24.03
C VAL A 240 -5.54 0.97 25.13
N ASP A 241 -5.06 1.08 26.38
CA ASP A 241 -5.66 0.43 27.56
C ASP A 241 -7.13 0.87 27.77
N THR A 242 -7.45 2.12 27.39
CA THR A 242 -8.83 2.67 27.40
C THR A 242 -9.52 2.60 26.04
N GLY A 243 -8.89 1.96 25.05
CA GLY A 243 -9.41 1.81 23.70
C GLY A 243 -10.61 0.86 23.64
N VAL A 244 -11.38 0.93 22.56
CA VAL A 244 -12.46 -0.03 22.32
C VAL A 244 -11.95 -1.27 21.58
N PRO A 245 -12.56 -2.46 21.74
CA PRO A 245 -12.24 -3.61 20.88
C PRO A 245 -12.49 -3.29 19.40
N LEU A 246 -11.67 -3.83 18.48
CA LEU A 246 -11.81 -3.53 17.04
C LEU A 246 -13.20 -3.87 16.49
N GLN A 247 -13.81 -4.97 16.92
CA GLN A 247 -15.18 -5.34 16.54
C GLN A 247 -16.20 -4.25 16.93
N THR A 248 -16.05 -3.63 18.10
CA THR A 248 -16.89 -2.53 18.57
C THR A 248 -16.64 -1.28 17.73
N ALA A 249 -15.39 -0.93 17.43
CA ALA A 249 -15.08 0.21 16.55
C ALA A 249 -15.65 0.03 15.14
N LEU A 250 -15.59 -1.17 14.56
CA LEU A 250 -16.20 -1.49 13.26
C LEU A 250 -17.73 -1.31 13.27
N MET A 251 -18.40 -1.64 14.37
CA MET A 251 -19.84 -1.39 14.54
C MET A 251 -20.15 0.11 14.66
N MET A 252 -19.40 0.85 15.49
CA MET A 252 -19.54 2.30 15.63
C MET A 252 -19.25 3.04 14.32
N PHE A 253 -18.25 2.59 13.56
CA PHE A 253 -17.90 3.10 12.25
C PHE A 253 -19.03 2.87 11.25
N HIS A 254 -19.64 1.67 11.25
CA HIS A 254 -20.75 1.36 10.36
C HIS A 254 -21.98 2.26 10.63
N GLU A 255 -22.30 2.51 11.90
CA GLU A 255 -23.34 3.46 12.32
C GLU A 255 -23.05 4.90 11.83
N TRP A 256 -21.83 5.38 12.07
CA TRP A 256 -21.38 6.70 11.62
C TRP A 256 -21.45 6.84 10.10
N LEU A 257 -20.92 5.86 9.36
CA LEU A 257 -20.94 5.82 7.90
C LEU A 257 -22.37 5.86 7.37
N ARG A 258 -23.27 5.02 7.91
CA ARG A 258 -24.68 4.96 7.53
C ARG A 258 -25.39 6.30 7.75
N LYS A 259 -25.08 6.99 8.86
CA LYS A 259 -25.63 8.31 9.19
C LYS A 259 -25.13 9.38 8.19
N GLU A 260 -23.82 9.49 7.98
CA GLU A 260 -23.24 10.54 7.14
C GLU A 260 -23.54 10.33 5.65
N LEU A 261 -23.58 9.09 5.15
CA LEU A 261 -24.01 8.81 3.79
C LEU A 261 -25.47 9.20 3.57
N ARG A 262 -26.37 8.86 4.52
CA ARG A 262 -27.81 9.17 4.43
C ARG A 262 -28.08 10.67 4.50
N SER A 263 -27.41 11.40 5.40
CA SER A 263 -27.63 12.85 5.60
C SER A 263 -27.23 13.68 4.38
N ARG A 264 -26.24 13.23 3.61
CA ARG A 264 -25.66 13.94 2.44
C ARG A 264 -26.02 13.32 1.08
N GLN A 265 -26.91 12.32 1.07
CA GLN A 265 -27.33 11.56 -0.12
C GLN A 265 -26.13 10.99 -0.91
N LEU A 266 -25.21 10.38 -0.17
CA LEU A 266 -24.01 9.76 -0.70
C LEU A 266 -24.20 8.25 -0.88
N SER A 267 -23.54 7.72 -1.90
CA SER A 267 -23.51 6.32 -2.28
C SER A 267 -22.07 5.91 -2.55
N LEU A 268 -21.64 4.81 -1.92
CA LEU A 268 -20.37 4.16 -2.23
C LEU A 268 -20.49 3.34 -3.54
N PRO A 269 -19.38 2.94 -4.18
CA PRO A 269 -19.41 2.13 -5.39
C PRO A 269 -20.10 0.78 -5.16
N LYS A 270 -20.68 0.21 -6.22
CA LYS A 270 -21.39 -1.09 -6.26
C LYS A 270 -22.48 -1.33 -5.20
N MET A 271 -22.92 -0.28 -4.49
CA MET A 271 -24.04 -0.33 -3.54
C MET A 271 -25.41 -0.40 -4.23
N SER A 272 -25.52 0.04 -5.49
CA SER A 272 -26.75 0.00 -6.28
C SER A 272 -26.50 -0.47 -7.70
N LYS A 273 -27.46 -1.19 -8.29
CA LYS A 273 -27.46 -1.57 -9.72
C LYS A 273 -27.58 -0.36 -10.64
N SER A 274 -28.30 0.68 -10.21
CA SER A 274 -28.53 1.90 -10.99
C SER A 274 -27.41 2.94 -10.87
N ASN A 275 -26.55 2.82 -9.85
CA ASN A 275 -25.36 3.65 -9.68
C ASN A 275 -24.19 2.80 -9.19
N ILE A 276 -23.49 2.20 -10.14
CA ILE A 276 -22.34 1.30 -9.89
C ILE A 276 -21.10 2.09 -9.42
N LEU A 277 -20.95 3.34 -9.87
CA LEU A 277 -19.80 4.19 -9.52
C LEU A 277 -19.92 4.80 -8.11
N GLY A 278 -21.13 5.17 -7.70
CA GLY A 278 -21.35 5.98 -6.51
C GLY A 278 -21.01 7.45 -6.74
N ASN A 279 -21.00 8.23 -5.66
CA ASN A 279 -20.54 9.63 -5.62
C ASN A 279 -19.59 9.91 -4.42
N CYS A 280 -19.34 8.89 -3.59
CA CYS A 280 -18.38 8.89 -2.51
C CYS A 280 -17.50 7.63 -2.61
N ALA A 281 -16.22 7.70 -2.23
CA ALA A 281 -15.32 6.55 -2.21
C ALA A 281 -14.41 6.54 -0.98
N PHE A 282 -13.97 5.35 -0.56
CA PHE A 282 -12.88 5.21 0.41
C PHE A 282 -11.53 5.47 -0.25
N VAL A 283 -10.63 6.14 0.47
CA VAL A 283 -9.29 6.48 0.00
C VAL A 283 -8.27 6.22 1.11
N THR A 284 -7.13 5.66 0.73
CA THR A 284 -6.01 5.33 1.64
C THR A 284 -4.70 5.70 0.93
N TRP A 285 -3.62 5.96 1.67
CA TRP A 285 -2.36 6.29 1.01
C TRP A 285 -1.81 5.09 0.20
N THR A 286 -2.01 3.85 0.69
CA THR A 286 -1.64 2.62 -0.01
C THR A 286 -2.66 1.50 0.21
N ASP A 287 -2.45 0.34 -0.43
CA ASP A 287 -3.22 -0.89 -0.18
C ASP A 287 -3.12 -1.46 1.24
N TRP A 288 -2.23 -0.95 2.10
CA TRP A 288 -1.91 -1.58 3.38
C TRP A 288 -3.11 -1.63 4.33
N ASP A 289 -3.89 -0.55 4.45
CA ASP A 289 -4.99 -0.41 5.40
C ASP A 289 -6.07 -1.50 5.25
N PHE A 290 -6.79 -1.49 4.12
CA PHE A 290 -7.91 -2.41 3.87
C PHE A 290 -7.49 -3.74 3.24
N GLY A 291 -6.38 -3.75 2.52
CA GLY A 291 -5.87 -4.91 1.80
C GLY A 291 -4.94 -5.80 2.63
N ILE A 292 -4.28 -5.26 3.67
CA ILE A 292 -3.35 -6.01 4.52
C ILE A 292 -3.77 -5.97 5.99
N CYS A 293 -3.80 -4.79 6.62
CA CYS A 293 -3.96 -4.64 8.07
C CYS A 293 -5.34 -5.13 8.54
N LEU A 294 -6.42 -4.44 8.13
CA LEU A 294 -7.79 -4.82 8.48
C LEU A 294 -8.15 -6.22 7.96
N ALA A 295 -7.69 -6.59 6.77
CA ALA A 295 -7.97 -7.90 6.17
C ALA A 295 -7.38 -9.06 6.99
N LYS A 296 -6.10 -8.97 7.38
CA LYS A 296 -5.44 -10.00 8.19
C LYS A 296 -6.03 -10.08 9.57
N GLU A 297 -6.19 -8.94 10.24
CA GLU A 297 -6.70 -8.91 11.61
C GLU A 297 -8.14 -9.44 11.69
N CYS A 298 -9.02 -9.04 10.77
CA CYS A 298 -10.36 -9.62 10.68
C CYS A 298 -10.33 -11.13 10.46
N THR A 299 -9.52 -11.62 9.51
CA THR A 299 -9.40 -13.06 9.22
C THR A 299 -8.91 -13.84 10.45
N ARG A 300 -7.83 -13.38 11.09
CA ARG A 300 -7.18 -14.04 12.23
C ARG A 300 -8.07 -14.06 13.47
N LYS A 301 -8.75 -12.95 13.78
CA LYS A 301 -9.70 -12.84 14.90
C LYS A 301 -11.12 -13.33 14.58
N ARG A 302 -11.33 -13.93 13.40
CA ARG A 302 -12.64 -14.44 12.91
C ARG A 302 -13.75 -13.38 12.89
N MET A 303 -13.38 -12.11 12.67
CA MET A 303 -14.31 -10.99 12.54
C MET A 303 -14.74 -10.79 11.09
N ARG A 304 -15.99 -10.37 10.87
CA ARG A 304 -16.51 -10.10 9.53
C ARG A 304 -16.06 -8.71 9.04
N LYS A 305 -15.10 -8.66 8.11
CA LYS A 305 -14.80 -7.42 7.37
C LYS A 305 -16.02 -7.02 6.53
N ALA A 306 -16.47 -5.78 6.66
CA ALA A 306 -17.62 -5.27 5.88
C ALA A 306 -17.24 -5.10 4.40
N ALA A 307 -18.18 -5.40 3.49
CA ALA A 307 -17.91 -5.44 2.05
C ALA A 307 -17.52 -4.08 1.44
N TYR A 308 -17.92 -2.97 2.05
CA TYR A 308 -17.49 -1.63 1.58
C TYR A 308 -15.98 -1.37 1.80
N PHE A 309 -15.32 -2.12 2.69
CA PHE A 309 -13.84 -2.14 2.80
C PHE A 309 -13.16 -3.07 1.77
N ASN A 310 -13.89 -3.51 0.74
CA ASN A 310 -13.31 -4.23 -0.40
C ASN A 310 -13.15 -3.33 -1.64
N GLN A 311 -13.48 -2.04 -1.55
CA GLN A 311 -13.31 -1.08 -2.63
C GLN A 311 -12.70 0.22 -2.10
N TRP A 312 -11.55 0.62 -2.65
CA TRP A 312 -10.90 1.87 -2.27
C TRP A 312 -10.03 2.43 -3.40
N ILE A 313 -9.54 3.64 -3.18
CA ILE A 313 -8.58 4.34 -4.01
C ILE A 313 -7.23 4.36 -3.29
N ASP A 314 -6.26 3.62 -3.80
CA ASP A 314 -4.83 3.81 -3.52
C ASP A 314 -4.41 5.17 -4.11
N VAL A 315 -4.27 6.16 -3.23
CA VAL A 315 -3.96 7.53 -3.64
C VAL A 315 -2.54 7.62 -4.20
N ARG A 316 -1.58 6.86 -3.67
CA ARG A 316 -0.20 6.82 -4.17
C ARG A 316 -0.10 6.28 -5.59
N ALA A 317 -0.94 5.31 -5.96
CA ALA A 317 -1.02 4.79 -7.33
C ALA A 317 -1.51 5.86 -8.32
N ILE A 318 -2.60 6.58 -8.00
CA ILE A 318 -3.08 7.69 -8.84
C ILE A 318 -2.06 8.82 -8.87
N TYR A 319 -1.50 9.20 -7.72
CA TYR A 319 -0.51 10.25 -7.58
C TYR A 319 0.71 10.01 -8.49
N ARG A 320 1.29 8.80 -8.44
CA ARG A 320 2.40 8.39 -9.31
C ARG A 320 2.05 8.45 -10.79
N SER A 321 0.84 7.99 -11.14
CA SER A 321 0.37 8.03 -12.54
C SER A 321 0.12 9.45 -13.03
N TRP A 322 -0.41 10.34 -12.19
CA TRP A 322 -0.79 11.71 -12.54
C TRP A 322 0.42 12.65 -12.60
N TYR A 323 1.18 12.77 -11.51
CA TYR A 323 2.31 13.70 -11.42
C TYR A 323 3.59 13.18 -12.05
N LYS A 324 3.63 11.89 -12.45
CA LYS A 324 4.84 11.18 -12.91
C LYS A 324 6.01 11.22 -11.89
N TYR A 325 5.69 11.43 -10.61
CA TYR A 325 6.62 11.50 -9.50
C TYR A 325 6.47 10.28 -8.58
N ARG A 326 7.58 9.73 -8.09
CA ARG A 326 7.61 8.57 -7.18
C ARG A 326 7.97 9.05 -5.76
N PRO A 327 7.00 9.46 -4.93
CA PRO A 327 7.31 9.96 -3.60
C PRO A 327 7.86 8.85 -2.70
N CYS A 328 8.89 9.21 -1.92
CA CYS A 328 9.60 8.34 -0.99
C CYS A 328 8.67 7.86 0.14
N ASN A 329 7.93 8.81 0.71
CA ASN A 329 6.93 8.64 1.76
C ASN A 329 5.75 9.62 1.53
N PHE A 330 4.80 9.67 2.46
CA PHE A 330 3.62 10.53 2.33
C PHE A 330 3.94 12.03 2.43
N SER A 331 4.80 12.45 3.37
CA SER A 331 5.20 13.85 3.53
C SER A 331 5.92 14.42 2.30
N ASP A 332 6.75 13.61 1.63
CA ASP A 332 7.38 13.95 0.36
C ASP A 332 6.35 14.19 -0.76
N ALA A 333 5.26 13.39 -0.80
CA ALA A 333 4.16 13.59 -1.74
C ALA A 333 3.42 14.92 -1.50
N LEU A 334 3.21 15.30 -0.24
CA LEU A 334 2.61 16.60 0.12
C LEU A 334 3.52 17.76 -0.29
N ALA A 335 4.80 17.69 0.08
CA ALA A 335 5.80 18.73 -0.20
C ALA A 335 5.96 18.98 -1.71
N HIS A 336 6.02 17.91 -2.51
CA HIS A 336 6.13 17.99 -3.97
C HIS A 336 4.96 18.75 -4.64
N VAL A 337 3.74 18.66 -4.08
CA VAL A 337 2.58 19.43 -4.58
C VAL A 337 2.38 20.79 -3.90
N GLY A 338 3.31 21.20 -3.02
CA GLY A 338 3.26 22.46 -2.30
C GLY A 338 2.30 22.49 -1.10
N LEU A 339 2.00 21.32 -0.52
CA LEU A 339 1.29 21.21 0.76
C LEU A 339 2.31 21.01 1.89
N ALA A 340 2.08 21.68 3.02
CA ALA A 340 2.76 21.35 4.27
C ALA A 340 1.98 20.24 5.00
N PHE A 341 2.68 19.40 5.77
CA PHE A 341 2.02 18.46 6.68
C PHE A 341 1.43 19.24 7.87
N GLU A 342 0.14 19.08 8.14
CA GLU A 342 -0.53 19.66 9.31
C GLU A 342 -0.71 18.60 10.41
N GLY A 343 -0.38 18.93 11.66
CA GLY A 343 -0.47 18.00 12.79
C GLY A 343 0.78 17.13 12.98
N ARG A 344 0.60 15.90 13.44
CA ARG A 344 1.67 14.94 13.74
C ARG A 344 1.66 13.76 12.77
N ALA A 345 2.74 13.57 12.02
CA ALA A 345 2.92 12.38 11.17
C ALA A 345 2.90 11.09 12.01
N HIS A 346 2.28 10.04 11.49
CA HIS A 346 1.93 8.80 12.20
C HIS A 346 0.92 9.03 13.34
N SER A 347 0.05 10.03 13.21
CA SER A 347 -1.21 10.05 13.95
C SER A 347 -2.29 9.91 12.90
N GLY A 348 -2.98 8.77 12.89
CA GLY A 348 -3.82 8.40 11.76
C GLY A 348 -4.91 9.43 11.47
N ILE A 349 -5.42 10.14 12.49
CA ILE A 349 -6.38 11.23 12.28
C ILE A 349 -5.79 12.44 11.56
N ASP A 350 -4.53 12.79 11.80
CA ASP A 350 -3.83 13.87 11.11
C ASP A 350 -3.40 13.42 9.71
N ASP A 351 -2.88 12.20 9.56
CA ASP A 351 -2.55 11.62 8.26
C ASP A 351 -3.79 11.53 7.34
N ALA A 352 -4.94 11.08 7.86
CA ALA A 352 -6.20 11.07 7.13
C ALA A 352 -6.67 12.48 6.70
N LYS A 353 -6.43 13.52 7.53
CA LYS A 353 -6.72 14.93 7.19
C LYS A 353 -5.82 15.44 6.07
N ASN A 354 -4.53 15.17 6.16
CA ASN A 354 -3.57 15.50 5.10
C ASN A 354 -3.88 14.74 3.80
N LEU A 355 -4.34 13.49 3.88
CA LEU A 355 -4.74 12.70 2.71
C LEU A 355 -5.99 13.30 2.05
N GLY A 356 -6.94 13.77 2.85
CA GLY A 356 -8.07 14.59 2.40
C GLY A 356 -7.63 15.86 1.66
N ALA A 357 -6.69 16.62 2.24
CA ALA A 357 -6.14 17.83 1.63
C ALA A 357 -5.41 17.54 0.31
N LEU A 358 -4.63 16.46 0.24
CA LEU A 358 -3.97 15.98 -0.99
C LEU A 358 -5.00 15.63 -2.06
N MET A 359 -6.06 14.90 -1.73
CA MET A 359 -7.12 14.57 -2.69
C MET A 359 -7.78 15.84 -3.24
N CYS A 360 -8.04 16.84 -2.41
CA CYS A 360 -8.54 18.14 -2.88
C CYS A 360 -7.53 18.89 -3.78
N LYS A 361 -6.23 18.81 -3.49
CA LYS A 361 -5.17 19.38 -4.35
C LYS A 361 -5.12 18.69 -5.70
N MET A 362 -5.14 17.36 -5.72
CA MET A 362 -5.14 16.55 -6.94
C MET A 362 -6.35 16.85 -7.84
N VAL A 363 -7.56 17.00 -7.28
CA VAL A 363 -8.76 17.41 -8.04
C VAL A 363 -8.58 18.80 -8.66
N ARG A 364 -8.03 19.77 -7.91
CA ARG A 364 -7.78 21.14 -8.41
C ARG A 364 -6.73 21.18 -9.52
N ASP A 365 -5.75 20.27 -9.47
CA ASP A 365 -4.74 20.09 -10.51
C ASP A 365 -5.28 19.34 -11.75
N GLY A 366 -6.46 18.73 -11.64
CA GLY A 366 -7.18 18.08 -12.75
C GLY A 366 -7.16 16.55 -12.73
N ALA A 367 -6.65 15.92 -11.67
CA ALA A 367 -6.64 14.47 -11.54
C ALA A 367 -8.06 13.91 -11.45
N LEU A 368 -8.30 12.82 -12.17
CA LEU A 368 -9.54 12.04 -12.09
C LEU A 368 -9.31 10.84 -11.18
N PHE A 369 -10.31 10.51 -10.37
CA PHE A 369 -10.23 9.40 -9.44
C PHE A 369 -11.09 8.22 -9.89
N SER A 370 -10.60 7.02 -9.65
CA SER A 370 -11.29 5.76 -9.90
C SER A 370 -10.90 4.77 -8.81
N ILE A 371 -11.73 3.75 -8.58
CA ILE A 371 -11.39 2.63 -7.69
C ILE A 371 -10.20 1.88 -8.28
N THR A 372 -9.09 1.88 -7.56
CA THR A 372 -7.85 1.18 -7.97
C THR A 372 -7.79 -0.24 -7.42
N LYS A 373 -8.58 -0.55 -6.39
CA LYS A 373 -8.69 -1.88 -5.79
C LYS A 373 -10.14 -2.24 -5.58
N ASP A 374 -10.51 -3.40 -6.11
CA ASP A 374 -11.83 -3.96 -5.99
C ASP A 374 -11.73 -5.46 -5.72
N LEU A 375 -12.01 -5.85 -4.48
CA LEU A 375 -12.04 -7.23 -4.01
C LEU A 375 -13.49 -7.75 -3.91
N THR A 376 -14.48 -7.04 -4.46
CA THR A 376 -15.86 -7.54 -4.50
C THR A 376 -16.00 -8.62 -5.58
N PRO A 377 -16.55 -9.81 -5.27
CA PRO A 377 -16.82 -10.82 -6.29
C PRO A 377 -17.73 -10.25 -7.38
N TYR A 378 -17.41 -10.52 -8.66
CA TYR A 378 -18.11 -9.99 -9.84
C TYR A 378 -19.64 -10.18 -9.81
N GLN A 379 -20.12 -11.17 -9.06
CA GLN A 379 -21.53 -11.55 -8.97
C GLN A 379 -22.29 -10.95 -7.76
N GLN A 380 -21.64 -10.21 -6.86
CA GLN A 380 -22.27 -9.70 -5.63
C GLN A 380 -22.44 -8.17 -5.63
N LEU A 381 -23.52 -7.72 -6.27
CA LEU A 381 -24.19 -6.47 -5.90
C LEU A 381 -24.78 -6.68 -4.50
N ASN A 382 -24.09 -6.18 -3.46
CA ASN A 382 -24.27 -6.62 -2.08
C ASN A 382 -25.69 -6.32 -1.55
N PRO A 383 -26.58 -7.31 -1.38
CA PRO A 383 -27.95 -7.07 -0.90
C PRO A 383 -27.97 -6.63 0.56
N ASN A 384 -26.96 -7.03 1.34
CA ASN A 384 -26.77 -6.62 2.73
C ASN A 384 -26.12 -5.22 2.86
N CYS A 385 -26.09 -4.45 1.78
CA CYS A 385 -25.84 -3.01 1.75
C CYS A 385 -27.06 -2.21 1.25
N LEU A 386 -28.23 -2.85 1.11
CA LEU A 386 -29.50 -2.17 0.91
C LEU A 386 -30.00 -1.58 2.25
N MET A 387 -29.62 -0.30 2.49
CA MET A 387 -30.26 0.73 3.36
C MET A 387 -30.29 0.59 4.90
#